data_AF-A0A966TBF5-F1
#
_entry.id   AF-A0A966TBF5-F1
#
_cell.length_a   1.000
_cell.length_b   1.000
_cell.length_c   1.000
_cell.angle_alpha   90.00
_cell.angle_beta   90.00
_cell.angle_gamma   90.00
#
_symmetry.space_group_name_H-M   'P 1'
#
loop_
_entity.id
_entity.type
_entity.pdbx_description
1 polymer ?
#
loop_
_entity_poly.entity_id
_entity_poly.type
_entity_poly.pdbx_seq_one_letter_code
_entity_poly.pdbx_strand_id
1 'polypeptide(L)'
;GNLEVSTRSLVRTALRLRPDRLIIGEVRGAETLDMLSAMNTGHDGSMSTIHANSARDALRRVESLVMQHATNWSRDVVRDHVATSINAIIHVARHIDGSRFIQHVLLIEPNLLRAVVVDSRVADEILQ
;
A
#
# COMPACT_ATOMS: atom_id res chain seq x y z
N GLY A 1 -11.99 24.10 21.67
CA GLY A 1 -12.19 24.08 20.21
C GLY A 1 -11.68 22.76 19.69
N ASN A 2 -12.50 22.00 18.97
CA ASN A 2 -12.11 20.69 18.44
C ASN A 2 -11.14 20.91 17.29
N LEU A 3 -9.84 20.73 17.55
CA LEU A 3 -8.85 20.59 16.49
C LEU A 3 -9.15 19.32 15.72
N GLU A 4 -9.21 19.41 14.39
CA GLU A 4 -9.34 18.27 13.51
C GLU A 4 -8.13 17.34 13.70
N VAL A 5 -8.37 16.08 14.04
CA VAL A 5 -7.33 15.06 14.16
C VAL A 5 -7.30 14.25 12.86
N SER A 6 -6.35 14.57 11.99
CA SER A 6 -6.17 13.84 10.73
C SER A 6 -5.56 12.45 10.96
N THR A 7 -5.81 11.51 10.04
CA THR A 7 -5.15 10.19 10.03
C THR A 7 -3.63 10.33 10.04
N ARG A 8 -3.09 11.31 9.32
CA ARG A 8 -1.66 11.63 9.32
C ARG A 8 -1.14 11.97 10.73
N SER A 9 -1.88 12.78 11.48
CA SER A 9 -1.54 13.11 12.87
C SER A 9 -1.55 11.87 13.76
N LEU A 10 -2.51 10.95 13.56
CA LEU A 10 -2.58 9.69 14.29
C LEU A 10 -1.39 8.78 13.97
N VAL A 11 -1.01 8.63 12.69
CA VAL A 11 0.16 7.83 12.28
C VAL A 11 1.44 8.36 12.94
N ARG A 12 1.67 9.67 12.87
CA ARG A 12 2.85 10.31 13.49
C ARG A 12 2.86 10.18 15.01
N THR A 13 1.68 10.19 15.63
CA THR A 13 1.55 9.99 17.07
C THR A 13 1.84 8.53 17.44
N ALA A 14 1.27 7.57 16.70
CA ALA A 14 1.49 6.15 16.91
C ALA A 14 2.98 5.81 16.84
N LEU A 15 3.73 6.36 15.88
CA LEU A 15 5.18 6.17 15.78
C LEU A 15 5.98 6.57 17.03
N ARG A 16 5.47 7.50 17.85
CA ARG A 16 6.11 7.89 19.12
C ARG A 16 5.82 6.91 20.26
N LEU A 17 4.85 6.02 20.08
CA LEU A 17 4.48 5.00 21.06
C LEU A 17 5.28 3.69 20.88
N ARG A 18 6.29 3.70 19.98
CA ARG A 18 7.14 2.54 19.63
C ARG A 18 6.32 1.30 19.25
N PRO A 19 5.43 1.40 18.25
CA PRO A 19 4.65 0.26 17.81
C PRO A 19 5.56 -0.73 17.09
N ASP A 20 5.28 -2.03 17.22
CA ASP A 20 5.94 -3.04 16.37
C ASP A 20 5.38 -2.99 14.93
N ARG A 21 4.11 -2.63 14.78
CA ARG A 21 3.38 -2.57 13.50
C ARG A 21 2.36 -1.43 13.48
N LEU A 22 2.14 -0.87 12.29
CA LEU A 22 1.06 0.07 12.01
C LEU A 22 -0.05 -0.61 11.20
N ILE A 23 -1.26 -0.61 11.74
CA ILE A 23 -2.46 -1.05 11.03
C ILE A 23 -3.32 0.17 10.76
N ILE A 24 -3.36 0.61 9.50
CA ILE A 24 -4.13 1.79 9.10
C ILE A 24 -5.34 1.31 8.33
N GLY A 25 -6.54 1.65 8.80
CA GLY A 25 -7.78 1.13 8.20
C GLY A 25 -7.86 1.38 6.69
N GLU A 26 -7.60 2.60 6.25
CA GLU A 26 -7.55 2.97 4.84
C GLU A 26 -6.63 4.18 4.63
N VAL A 27 -5.88 4.21 3.53
CA VAL A 27 -5.13 5.39 3.09
C VAL A 27 -5.83 6.11 1.93
N ARG A 28 -5.89 7.44 2.02
CA ARG A 28 -6.57 8.36 1.10
C ARG A 28 -5.75 9.59 0.75
N GLY A 29 -4.70 9.91 1.50
CA GLY A 29 -3.92 11.14 1.34
C GLY A 29 -2.51 11.05 1.92
N ALA A 30 -2.09 12.15 2.57
CA ALA A 30 -0.72 12.39 3.01
C ALA A 30 -0.18 11.38 4.03
N GLU A 31 -1.05 10.71 4.78
CA GLU A 31 -0.69 9.60 5.67
C GLU A 31 -0.02 8.44 4.93
N THR A 32 -0.24 8.30 3.62
CA THR A 32 0.41 7.26 2.80
C THR A 32 1.93 7.41 2.84
N LEU A 33 2.45 8.64 2.78
CA LEU A 33 3.90 8.88 2.81
C LEU A 33 4.50 8.54 4.18
N ASP A 34 3.84 8.95 5.28
CA ASP A 34 4.29 8.61 6.63
C ASP A 34 4.17 7.09 6.90
N MET A 35 3.14 6.42 6.36
CA MET A 35 2.96 4.97 6.42
C MET A 35 4.10 4.22 5.72
N LEU A 36 4.39 4.56 4.45
CA LEU A 36 5.45 3.91 3.68
C LEU A 36 6.82 4.14 4.33
N SER A 37 7.07 5.37 4.81
CA SER A 37 8.28 5.68 5.57
C SER A 37 8.43 4.80 6.81
N ALA A 38 7.33 4.54 7.52
CA ALA A 38 7.34 3.65 8.69
C ALA A 38 7.58 2.19 8.33
N MET A 39 6.92 1.70 7.27
CA MET A 39 7.10 0.35 6.73
C MET A 39 8.56 0.08 6.33
N ASN A 40 9.24 1.09 5.78
CA ASN A 40 10.66 1.03 5.45
C ASN A 40 11.61 1.16 6.65
N THR A 41 11.14 1.60 7.83
CA THR A 41 12.01 1.94 8.99
C THR A 41 11.69 1.12 10.24
N GLY A 42 11.55 -0.20 10.09
CA GLY A 42 11.51 -1.15 11.19
C GLY A 42 10.13 -1.40 11.80
N HIS A 43 9.06 -1.15 11.03
CA HIS A 43 7.68 -1.51 11.40
C HIS A 43 7.15 -2.64 10.50
N ASP A 44 7.91 -3.74 10.43
CA ASP A 44 7.66 -4.85 9.51
C ASP A 44 6.33 -5.57 9.81
N GLY A 45 5.57 -5.87 8.75
CA GLY A 45 4.24 -6.47 8.85
C GLY A 45 3.11 -5.46 9.10
N SER A 46 3.40 -4.16 9.01
CA SER A 46 2.37 -3.12 8.89
C SER A 46 1.49 -3.35 7.66
N MET A 47 0.25 -2.86 7.69
CA MET A 47 -0.69 -3.01 6.57
C MET A 47 -1.71 -1.88 6.52
N SER A 48 -2.26 -1.67 5.33
CA SER A 48 -3.42 -0.80 5.12
C SER A 48 -4.29 -1.28 3.98
N THR A 49 -5.44 -0.63 3.80
CA THR A 49 -6.32 -0.85 2.64
C THR A 49 -6.38 0.40 1.77
N ILE A 50 -6.65 0.19 0.49
CA ILE A 50 -6.87 1.26 -0.49
C ILE A 50 -7.88 0.78 -1.52
N HIS A 51 -8.77 1.67 -1.96
CA HIS A 51 -9.71 1.36 -3.03
C HIS A 51 -8.99 1.35 -4.39
N ALA A 52 -9.08 0.22 -5.10
CA ALA A 52 -8.60 0.08 -6.47
C ALA A 52 -9.39 -1.03 -7.19
N ASN A 53 -9.30 -1.05 -8.53
CA ASN A 53 -9.99 -2.05 -9.37
C ASN A 53 -9.10 -3.26 -9.70
N SER A 54 -7.82 -3.22 -9.34
CA SER A 54 -6.86 -4.30 -9.51
C SER A 54 -5.67 -4.09 -8.55
N ALA A 55 -4.84 -5.12 -8.36
CA ALA A 55 -3.62 -4.97 -7.58
C ALA A 55 -2.64 -3.96 -8.21
N ARG A 56 -2.57 -3.89 -9.53
CA ARG A 56 -1.74 -2.92 -10.26
C ARG A 56 -2.28 -1.49 -10.11
N ASP A 57 -3.59 -1.31 -10.14
CA ASP A 57 -4.20 0.01 -9.89
C ASP A 57 -3.99 0.46 -8.45
N ALA A 58 -4.00 -0.47 -7.48
CA ALA A 58 -3.67 -0.15 -6.09
C ALA A 58 -2.23 0.38 -5.98
N LEU A 59 -1.27 -0.29 -6.63
CA LEU A 59 0.13 0.17 -6.68
C LEU A 59 0.23 1.58 -7.28
N ARG A 60 -0.36 1.81 -8.46
CA ARG A 60 -0.39 3.12 -9.13
C ARG A 60 -1.05 4.19 -8.28
N ARG A 61 -2.09 3.82 -7.52
CA ARG A 61 -2.79 4.75 -6.63
C ARG A 61 -1.94 5.13 -5.43
N VAL A 62 -1.22 4.18 -4.83
CA VAL A 62 -0.22 4.48 -3.79
C VAL A 62 0.86 5.42 -4.33
N GLU A 63 1.46 5.13 -5.49
CA GLU A 63 2.42 6.02 -6.14
C GLU A 63 1.86 7.42 -6.36
N SER A 64 0.59 7.53 -6.79
CA SER A 64 -0.07 8.82 -7.02
C SER A 64 -0.27 9.61 -5.74
N LEU A 65 -0.69 8.96 -4.64
CA LEU A 65 -0.83 9.59 -3.34
C LEU A 65 0.52 10.09 -2.81
N VAL A 66 1.59 9.31 -3.01
CA VAL A 66 2.95 9.73 -2.65
C VAL A 66 3.38 10.93 -3.49
N MET A 67 3.24 10.88 -4.81
CA MET A 67 3.60 11.99 -5.71
C MET A 67 2.87 13.30 -5.35
N GLN A 68 1.60 13.23 -4.93
CA GLN A 68 0.81 14.39 -4.52
C GLN A 68 1.34 15.06 -3.24
N HIS A 69 2.05 14.31 -2.39
CA HIS A 69 2.49 14.77 -1.08
C HIS A 69 4.02 14.85 -0.91
N ALA A 70 4.78 14.31 -1.87
CA ALA A 70 6.23 14.39 -1.98
C ALA A 70 6.61 15.22 -3.24
N THR A 71 6.28 16.51 -3.23
CA THR A 71 6.34 17.41 -4.40
C THR A 71 7.74 17.59 -5.01
N ASN A 72 8.80 17.27 -4.26
CA ASN A 72 10.19 17.35 -4.68
C ASN A 72 10.78 16.01 -5.14
N TRP A 73 10.01 14.91 -5.13
CA TRP A 73 10.48 13.60 -5.55
C TRP A 73 10.24 13.39 -7.05
N SER A 74 11.20 12.78 -7.72
CA SER A 74 10.99 12.30 -9.10
C SER A 74 10.09 11.07 -9.09
N ARG A 75 9.52 10.73 -10.25
CA ARG A 75 8.72 9.50 -10.41
C ARG A 75 9.53 8.25 -10.04
N ASP A 76 10.81 8.21 -10.39
CA ASP A 76 11.68 7.07 -10.12
C ASP A 76 11.93 6.93 -8.61
N VAL A 77 12.17 8.05 -7.90
CA VAL A 77 12.29 8.04 -6.42
C VAL A 77 11.00 7.54 -5.77
N VAL A 78 9.83 7.93 -6.27
CA VAL A 78 8.55 7.42 -5.74
C VAL A 78 8.42 5.92 -5.98
N ARG A 79 8.74 5.43 -7.18
CA ARG A 79 8.69 4.00 -7.49
C ARG A 79 9.60 3.20 -6.59
N ASP A 80 10.85 3.64 -6.43
CA ASP A 80 11.83 2.98 -5.56
C ASP A 80 11.36 2.98 -4.10
N HIS A 81 10.82 4.10 -3.62
CA HIS A 81 10.30 4.19 -2.25
C HIS A 81 9.11 3.26 -2.02
N VAL A 82 8.16 3.20 -2.96
CA VAL A 82 7.00 2.30 -2.87
C VAL A 82 7.42 0.83 -2.97
N ALA A 83 8.31 0.50 -3.92
CA ALA A 83 8.78 -0.87 -4.15
C ALA A 83 9.58 -1.44 -2.99
N THR A 84 10.29 -0.59 -2.24
CA THR A 84 11.00 -1.00 -1.01
C THR A 84 10.07 -1.12 0.19
N SER A 85 8.99 -0.32 0.24
CA SER A 85 8.07 -0.27 1.39
C SER A 85 7.01 -1.37 1.40
N ILE A 86 6.58 -1.85 0.23
CA ILE A 86 5.45 -2.78 0.11
C ILE A 86 5.96 -4.11 -0.39
N ASN A 87 5.69 -5.20 0.34
CA ASN A 87 6.05 -6.55 -0.11
C ASN A 87 4.96 -7.21 -0.97
N ALA A 88 3.69 -6.92 -0.67
CA ALA A 88 2.57 -7.54 -1.36
C ALA A 88 1.32 -6.64 -1.39
N ILE A 89 0.52 -6.79 -2.45
CA ILE A 89 -0.82 -6.23 -2.58
C ILE A 89 -1.79 -7.37 -2.82
N ILE A 90 -2.82 -7.46 -1.97
CA ILE A 90 -3.89 -8.45 -2.10
C ILE A 90 -5.14 -7.73 -2.60
N HIS A 91 -5.55 -8.01 -3.83
CA HIS A 91 -6.79 -7.47 -4.40
C HIS A 91 -7.96 -8.41 -4.09
N VAL A 92 -8.96 -7.89 -3.37
CA VAL A 92 -10.17 -8.62 -3.01
C VAL A 92 -11.32 -8.12 -3.88
N ALA A 93 -11.91 -9.02 -4.66
CA ALA A 93 -13.09 -8.77 -5.47
C ALA A 93 -14.34 -9.42 -4.86
N ARG A 94 -15.51 -9.15 -5.46
CA ARG A 94 -16.77 -9.80 -5.11
C ARG A 94 -17.32 -10.55 -6.32
N HIS A 95 -17.77 -11.78 -6.11
CA HIS A 95 -18.60 -12.48 -7.07
C HIS A 95 -19.97 -11.80 -7.18
N ILE A 96 -20.73 -12.18 -8.21
CA ILE A 96 -22.09 -11.65 -8.47
C ILE A 96 -23.02 -11.97 -7.29
N ASP A 97 -22.79 -13.08 -6.59
CA ASP A 97 -23.54 -13.49 -5.39
C ASP A 97 -23.14 -12.71 -4.11
N GLY A 98 -22.20 -11.78 -4.21
CA GLY A 98 -21.70 -10.95 -3.11
C GLY A 98 -20.59 -11.58 -2.27
N SER A 99 -20.24 -12.86 -2.50
CA SER A 99 -19.13 -13.52 -1.82
C SER A 99 -17.79 -12.90 -2.23
N ARG A 100 -16.84 -12.81 -1.28
CA ARG A 100 -15.52 -12.19 -1.53
C ARG A 100 -14.51 -13.26 -1.92
N PHE A 101 -13.64 -12.93 -2.86
CA PHE A 101 -12.52 -13.78 -3.25
C PHE A 101 -11.26 -12.94 -3.53
N ILE A 102 -10.10 -13.57 -3.40
CA ILE A 102 -8.82 -12.95 -3.79
C ILE A 102 -8.69 -13.08 -5.30
N GLN A 103 -8.72 -11.95 -6.00
CA GLN A 103 -8.60 -11.93 -7.45
C GLN A 103 -7.13 -11.90 -7.88
N HIS A 104 -6.29 -11.15 -7.16
CA HIS A 104 -4.85 -11.04 -7.45
C HIS A 104 -4.02 -10.94 -6.16
N VAL A 105 -2.85 -11.58 -6.15
CA VAL A 105 -1.78 -11.27 -5.19
C VAL A 105 -0.58 -10.76 -5.98
N LEU A 106 -0.27 -9.47 -5.86
CA LEU A 106 0.92 -8.89 -6.47
C LEU A 106 2.04 -8.88 -5.45
N LEU A 107 3.09 -9.66 -5.69
CA LEU A 107 4.34 -9.58 -4.94
C LEU A 107 5.22 -8.50 -5.58
N ILE A 108 5.82 -7.68 -4.73
CA ILE A 108 6.65 -6.56 -5.14
C ILE A 108 8.05 -6.82 -4.64
N GLU A 109 8.98 -6.92 -5.58
CA GLU A 109 10.41 -7.02 -5.33
C GLU A 109 11.12 -5.79 -5.90
N PRO A 110 12.28 -5.38 -5.36
CA PRO A 110 12.96 -4.12 -5.74
C PRO A 110 13.27 -3.93 -7.23
N ASN A 111 13.18 -4.98 -8.07
CA ASN A 111 13.37 -4.92 -9.52
C ASN A 111 12.40 -5.80 -10.32
N LEU A 112 11.36 -6.34 -9.67
CA LEU A 112 10.46 -7.31 -10.30
C LEU A 112 9.07 -7.20 -9.69
N LEU A 113 8.06 -7.09 -10.56
CA LEU A 113 6.68 -7.30 -10.15
C LEU A 113 6.30 -8.73 -10.51
N ARG A 114 5.87 -9.51 -9.52
CA ARG A 114 5.40 -10.89 -9.73
C ARG A 114 3.93 -10.97 -9.35
N ALA A 115 3.06 -11.13 -10.35
CA ALA A 115 1.68 -11.45 -10.08
C ALA A 115 1.58 -12.95 -9.80
N VAL A 116 1.01 -13.27 -8.65
CA VAL A 116 0.72 -14.63 -8.22
C VAL A 116 -0.78 -14.68 -7.94
N VAL A 117 -1.46 -15.61 -8.58
CA VAL A 117 -2.91 -15.85 -8.49
C VAL A 117 -3.78 -15.00 -9.42
N VAL A 118 -4.53 -15.71 -10.26
CA VAL A 118 -5.76 -15.25 -10.91
C VAL A 118 -6.82 -16.34 -10.66
N ASP A 119 -7.94 -15.99 -10.05
CA ASP A 119 -9.09 -16.89 -9.79
C ASP A 119 -8.74 -18.21 -9.08
N SER A 120 -8.11 -18.13 -7.91
CA SER A 120 -7.75 -19.31 -7.08
C SER A 120 -6.82 -20.33 -7.77
N ARG A 121 -6.24 -19.98 -8.92
CA ARG A 121 -5.22 -20.77 -9.61
C ARG A 121 -3.90 -20.00 -9.57
N VAL A 122 -2.83 -20.68 -9.15
CA VAL A 122 -1.46 -20.14 -9.20
C VAL A 122 -1.02 -20.13 -10.67
N ALA A 123 -0.89 -18.95 -11.24
CA ALA A 123 -0.31 -18.72 -12.55
C ALA A 123 0.78 -17.68 -12.33
N ASP A 124 2.04 -18.09 -12.30
CA ASP A 124 3.16 -17.15 -12.18
C ASP A 124 3.29 -16.35 -13.48
N GLU A 125 3.12 -15.03 -13.41
CA GLU A 125 3.43 -14.11 -14.50
C GLU A 125 4.40 -13.05 -14.00
N ILE A 126 5.56 -12.94 -14.66
CA ILE A 126 6.51 -11.86 -14.45
C ILE A 126 5.98 -10.65 -15.20
N LEU A 127 5.65 -9.59 -14.45
CA LEU A 127 5.19 -8.34 -15.00
C LEU A 127 6.40 -7.41 -15.15
N GLN A 128 6.80 -7.14 -16.40
CA GLN A 128 7.72 -6.04 -16.73
C GLN A 128 7.01 -4.68 -16.62
#